data_AF-A0A255YVJ6-F1
#
_entry.id   AF-A0A255YVJ6-F1
#
_cell.length_a   1.000
_cell.length_b   1.000
_cell.length_c   1.000
_cell.angle_alpha   90.00
_cell.angle_beta   90.00
_cell.angle_gamma   90.00
#
_symmetry.space_group_name_H-M   'P 1'
#
loop_
_entity.id
_entity.type
_entity.pdbx_description
1 polymer ?
#
loop_
_entity_poly.entity_id
_entity_poly.type
_entity_poly.pdbx_seq_one_letter_code
_entity_poly.pdbx_strand_id
1 'polypeptide(L)'
;MAYKVIFISVKPVAARSSPCQAGAMIRIAAPALLLLLLAGCATTGSTDLSRAEADPWEKSNRRVFAFNKRLDRWVVKPIATGYRAVVPKPARTAVANAYGNYGEPANFANSLLQGKIAQAFRTVDRFILNTTLGVGGVAEVATDLGRPKEPEDFGQTLARWGVKSGPYLVLPLFGPSTLRDGLMTPVDVFVDPADFTRNAWLRPGWDVRIAMSAGRIINFRNTLIETGADKLLADSLDDYALARSAYLQRRRLQLFDGNLPAEADPFADPADDAPPPPPAPALPPAAAGQPKR
;
A
#
# COMPACT_ATOMS: atom_id res chain seq x y z
N MET A 1 3.77 84.85 -12.01
CA MET A 1 3.71 83.69 -11.09
C MET A 1 4.78 82.70 -11.52
N ALA A 2 5.90 82.67 -10.80
CA ALA A 2 7.07 81.84 -11.12
C ALA A 2 7.09 80.63 -10.18
N TYR A 3 6.99 79.42 -10.73
CA TYR A 3 7.10 78.18 -9.97
C TYR A 3 8.58 77.77 -9.88
N LYS A 4 9.07 77.73 -8.65
CA LYS A 4 10.45 77.43 -8.26
C LYS A 4 10.61 75.91 -8.17
N VAL A 5 11.34 75.31 -9.10
CA VAL A 5 11.69 73.88 -9.08
C VAL A 5 12.80 73.66 -8.04
N ILE A 6 12.49 72.93 -6.98
CA ILE A 6 13.46 72.52 -5.95
C ILE A 6 13.99 71.14 -6.33
N PHE A 7 15.24 71.09 -6.80
CA PHE A 7 15.98 69.83 -6.97
C PHE A 7 16.49 69.35 -5.60
N ILE A 8 15.95 68.25 -5.09
CA ILE A 8 16.46 67.55 -3.91
C ILE A 8 17.62 66.66 -4.36
N SER A 9 18.82 67.00 -3.89
CA SER A 9 20.05 66.22 -4.10
C SER A 9 20.03 64.98 -3.20
N VAL A 10 19.84 63.80 -3.80
CA VAL A 10 19.94 62.51 -3.10
C VAL A 10 21.39 62.05 -3.15
N LYS A 11 22.09 62.09 -2.01
CA LYS A 11 23.42 61.48 -1.87
C LYS A 11 23.30 59.95 -1.94
N PRO A 12 24.19 59.24 -2.68
CA PRO A 12 24.16 57.78 -2.72
C PRO A 12 24.62 57.20 -1.38
N VAL A 13 23.83 56.30 -0.81
CA VAL A 13 24.19 55.47 0.34
C VAL A 13 25.17 54.40 -0.12
N ALA A 14 26.38 54.40 0.43
CA ALA A 14 27.38 53.37 0.19
C ALA A 14 26.90 52.03 0.78
N ALA A 15 26.70 51.04 -0.08
CA ALA A 15 26.41 49.67 0.33
C ALA A 15 27.68 49.01 0.90
N ARG A 16 27.70 48.74 2.20
CA ARG A 16 28.65 47.79 2.80
C ARG A 16 28.16 46.37 2.55
N SER A 17 28.82 45.63 1.68
CA SER A 17 28.62 44.19 1.52
C SER A 17 29.34 43.45 2.64
N SER A 18 28.59 43.00 3.65
CA SER A 18 29.06 41.93 4.53
C SER A 18 28.94 40.60 3.78
N PRO A 19 29.99 39.75 3.70
CA PRO A 19 29.85 38.42 3.11
C PRO A 19 28.90 37.60 3.98
N CYS A 20 27.73 37.32 3.43
CA CYS A 20 26.65 36.58 4.08
C CYS A 20 27.06 35.12 4.29
N GLN A 21 26.68 34.58 5.44
CA GLN A 21 27.07 33.32 6.07
C GLN A 21 26.53 32.04 5.37
N ALA A 22 26.50 32.00 4.04
CA ALA A 22 25.96 30.87 3.28
C ALA A 22 26.79 29.58 3.44
N GLY A 23 28.10 29.69 3.69
CA GLY A 23 28.99 28.53 3.86
C GLY A 23 28.80 27.77 5.18
N ALA A 24 28.26 28.42 6.22
CA ALA A 24 28.08 27.81 7.53
C ALA A 24 26.84 26.89 7.58
N MET A 25 25.75 27.26 6.90
CA MET A 25 24.53 26.44 6.86
C MET A 25 24.72 25.14 6.05
N ILE A 26 25.49 25.18 4.95
CA ILE A 26 25.78 24.02 4.10
C ILE A 26 26.63 22.97 4.85
N ARG A 27 27.54 23.42 5.73
CA ARG A 27 28.43 22.54 6.50
C ARG A 27 27.74 21.78 7.64
N ILE A 28 26.58 22.24 8.10
CA ILE A 28 25.78 21.56 9.15
C ILE A 28 24.67 20.71 8.53
N ALA A 29 24.12 21.11 7.38
CA ALA A 29 23.08 20.35 6.67
C ALA A 29 23.59 18.98 6.15
N ALA A 30 24.82 18.93 5.63
CA ALA A 30 25.41 17.69 5.11
C ALA A 30 25.60 16.58 6.18
N PRO A 31 26.19 16.84 7.36
CA PRO A 31 26.29 15.82 8.41
C PRO A 31 24.94 15.50 9.04
N ALA A 32 23.99 16.44 9.12
CA ALA A 32 22.64 16.15 9.61
C ALA A 32 21.87 15.22 8.67
N LEU A 33 21.98 15.43 7.35
CA LEU A 33 21.41 14.55 6.34
C LEU A 33 22.08 13.16 6.37
N LEU A 34 23.40 13.11 6.55
CA LEU A 34 24.14 11.85 6.70
C LEU A 34 23.73 11.10 7.97
N LEU A 35 23.58 11.78 9.11
CA LEU A 35 23.10 11.16 10.36
C LEU A 35 21.65 10.66 10.26
N LEU A 36 20.78 11.37 9.53
CA LEU A 36 19.42 10.91 9.21
C LEU A 36 19.44 9.65 8.33
N LEU A 37 20.33 9.58 7.33
CA LEU A 37 20.50 8.40 6.48
C LEU A 37 21.06 7.20 7.26
N LEU A 38 22.02 7.42 8.17
CA LEU A 38 22.56 6.36 9.02
C LEU A 38 21.56 5.85 10.07
N ALA A 39 20.69 6.70 10.61
CA ALA A 39 19.63 6.29 11.54
C ALA A 39 18.59 5.36 10.89
N GLY A 40 18.38 5.47 9.57
CA GLY A 40 17.52 4.57 8.80
C GLY A 40 18.05 3.14 8.70
N CYS A 41 19.37 2.92 8.78
CA CYS A 41 19.97 1.59 8.68
C CYS A 41 19.83 0.73 9.94
N ALA A 42 19.46 1.31 11.09
CA ALA A 42 19.38 0.61 12.37
C ALA A 42 17.95 0.20 12.77
N THR A 43 16.92 0.63 12.01
CA THR A 43 15.53 0.29 12.34
C THR A 43 15.10 -0.98 11.62
N THR A 44 14.82 -2.04 12.38
CA THR A 44 14.14 -3.23 11.87
C THR A 44 12.70 -2.89 11.51
N GLY A 45 12.17 -3.50 10.44
CA GLY A 45 10.86 -3.15 9.90
C GLY A 45 9.74 -3.08 10.95
N SER A 46 8.87 -2.10 10.81
CA SER A 46 7.79 -1.84 11.77
C SER A 46 6.46 -2.40 11.25
N THR A 47 6.05 -3.53 11.80
CA THR A 47 4.75 -4.17 11.55
C THR A 47 3.72 -3.84 12.64
N ASP A 48 4.07 -2.97 13.59
CA ASP A 48 3.22 -2.57 14.71
C ASP A 48 2.01 -1.73 14.24
N LEU A 49 0.82 -2.29 14.50
CA LEU A 49 -0.48 -1.66 14.25
C LEU A 49 -1.22 -1.29 15.54
N SER A 50 -0.63 -1.48 16.72
CA SER A 50 -1.28 -1.26 18.03
C SER A 50 -1.85 0.17 18.16
N ARG A 51 -1.12 1.18 17.68
CA ARG A 51 -1.60 2.57 17.68
C ARG A 51 -2.76 2.79 16.72
N ALA A 52 -2.79 2.07 15.61
CA ALA A 52 -3.92 2.09 14.68
C ALA A 52 -5.13 1.34 15.26
N GLU A 53 -4.90 0.26 16.02
CA GLU A 53 -5.88 -0.49 16.82
C GLU A 53 -6.40 0.27 18.05
N ALA A 54 -5.69 1.28 18.53
CA ALA A 54 -6.20 2.20 19.55
C ALA A 54 -7.12 3.31 18.98
N ASP A 55 -6.97 3.65 17.69
CA ASP A 55 -7.70 4.72 16.98
C ASP A 55 -7.93 6.02 17.80
N PRO A 56 -6.86 6.78 18.09
CA PRO A 56 -6.97 8.04 18.83
C PRO A 56 -7.84 9.11 18.14
N TRP A 57 -8.13 8.94 16.84
CA TRP A 57 -8.87 9.90 16.02
C TRP A 57 -10.26 9.41 15.63
N GLU A 58 -10.81 8.43 16.36
CA GLU A 58 -12.10 7.79 16.08
C GLU A 58 -13.21 8.80 15.78
N LYS A 59 -13.34 9.85 16.59
CA LYS A 59 -14.39 10.88 16.40
C LYS A 59 -14.28 11.58 15.04
N SER A 60 -13.07 11.91 14.61
CA SER A 60 -12.83 12.54 13.29
C SER A 60 -13.02 11.52 12.18
N ASN A 61 -12.51 10.31 12.37
CA ASN A 61 -12.59 9.21 11.41
C ASN A 61 -14.04 8.80 11.11
N ARG A 62 -14.89 8.68 12.14
CA ARG A 62 -16.33 8.41 11.98
C ARG A 62 -17.05 9.49 11.16
N ARG A 63 -16.67 10.77 11.30
CA ARG A 63 -17.26 11.87 10.50
C ARG A 63 -16.87 11.74 9.02
N VAL A 64 -15.59 11.52 8.74
CA VAL A 64 -15.13 11.32 7.35
C VAL A 64 -15.70 10.04 6.76
N PHE A 65 -15.82 8.98 7.56
CA PHE A 65 -16.47 7.73 7.16
C PHE A 65 -17.94 7.95 6.80
N ALA A 66 -18.69 8.71 7.60
CA ALA A 66 -20.07 9.07 7.29
C ALA A 66 -20.17 9.89 6.00
N PHE A 67 -19.24 10.82 5.76
CA PHE A 67 -19.14 11.55 4.50
C PHE A 67 -18.90 10.61 3.31
N ASN A 68 -17.92 9.72 3.40
CA ASN A 68 -17.61 8.73 2.35
C ASN A 68 -18.81 7.81 2.08
N LYS A 69 -19.50 7.35 3.13
CA LYS A 69 -20.73 6.55 3.00
C LYS A 69 -21.84 7.30 2.27
N ARG A 70 -22.03 8.58 2.58
CA ARG A 70 -23.02 9.41 1.89
C ARG A 70 -22.65 9.54 0.42
N LEU A 71 -21.39 9.86 0.11
CA LEU A 71 -20.92 9.95 -1.27
C LEU A 71 -21.10 8.62 -2.02
N ASP A 72 -20.74 7.50 -1.41
CA ASP A 72 -20.91 6.19 -2.00
C ASP A 72 -22.38 5.90 -2.30
N ARG A 73 -23.28 6.13 -1.34
CA ARG A 73 -24.72 5.89 -1.50
C ARG A 73 -25.33 6.70 -2.65
N TRP A 74 -24.94 7.95 -2.79
CA TRP A 74 -25.57 8.87 -3.74
C TRP A 74 -24.89 8.91 -5.12
N VAL A 75 -23.60 8.56 -5.20
CA VAL A 75 -22.81 8.72 -6.43
C VAL A 75 -22.18 7.40 -6.86
N VAL A 76 -21.32 6.82 -6.04
CA VAL A 76 -20.46 5.71 -6.47
C VAL A 76 -21.26 4.41 -6.66
N LYS A 77 -22.13 4.05 -5.71
CA LYS A 77 -22.95 2.83 -5.75
C LYS A 77 -23.97 2.84 -6.89
N PRO A 78 -24.72 3.93 -7.17
CA PRO A 78 -25.57 4.01 -8.36
C PRO A 78 -24.79 3.81 -9.66
N ILE A 79 -23.65 4.48 -9.82
CA ILE A 79 -22.80 4.33 -11.02
C ILE A 79 -22.30 2.89 -11.16
N ALA A 80 -21.79 2.29 -10.08
CA ALA A 80 -21.34 0.90 -10.10
C ALA A 80 -22.48 -0.10 -10.40
N THR A 81 -23.69 0.17 -9.90
CA THR A 81 -24.87 -0.66 -10.18
C THR A 81 -25.29 -0.52 -11.65
N GLY A 82 -25.28 0.69 -12.21
CA GLY A 82 -25.51 0.93 -13.63
C GLY A 82 -24.48 0.24 -14.51
N TYR A 83 -23.19 0.32 -14.16
CA TYR A 83 -22.11 -0.42 -14.83
C TYR A 83 -22.37 -1.93 -14.87
N ARG A 84 -22.85 -2.52 -13.76
CA ARG A 84 -23.23 -3.94 -13.71
C ARG A 84 -24.45 -4.29 -14.54
N ALA A 85 -25.40 -3.37 -14.67
CA ALA A 85 -26.60 -3.58 -15.46
C ALA A 85 -26.29 -3.63 -16.96
N VAL A 86 -25.30 -2.87 -17.42
CA VAL A 86 -24.93 -2.78 -18.85
C VAL A 86 -23.76 -3.67 -19.25
N VAL A 87 -22.82 -3.95 -18.34
CA VAL A 87 -21.62 -4.74 -18.64
C VAL A 87 -21.72 -6.15 -18.05
N PRO A 88 -21.65 -7.21 -18.89
CA PRO A 88 -21.75 -8.58 -18.42
C PRO A 88 -20.54 -8.98 -17.57
N LYS A 89 -20.73 -9.94 -16.65
CA LYS A 89 -19.71 -10.37 -15.69
C LYS A 89 -18.33 -10.66 -16.32
N PRO A 90 -18.20 -11.39 -17.44
CA PRO A 90 -16.89 -11.67 -18.04
C PRO A 90 -16.12 -10.41 -18.43
N ALA A 91 -16.80 -9.41 -18.99
CA ALA A 91 -16.18 -8.14 -19.36
C ALA A 91 -15.77 -7.33 -18.12
N ARG A 92 -16.56 -7.38 -17.03
CA ARG A 92 -16.19 -6.75 -15.75
C ARG A 92 -14.96 -7.42 -15.13
N THR A 93 -14.89 -8.75 -15.17
CA THR A 93 -13.71 -9.51 -14.72
C THR A 93 -12.48 -9.16 -15.57
N ALA A 94 -12.63 -9.06 -16.89
CA ALA A 94 -11.55 -8.64 -17.77
C ALA A 94 -10.99 -7.25 -17.44
N VAL A 95 -11.88 -6.28 -17.16
CA VAL A 95 -11.46 -4.94 -16.70
C VAL A 95 -10.73 -5.02 -15.36
N ALA A 96 -11.22 -5.83 -14.42
CA ALA A 96 -10.56 -6.02 -13.13
C ALA A 96 -9.16 -6.65 -13.27
N ASN A 97 -9.00 -7.63 -14.16
CA ASN A 97 -7.72 -8.25 -14.47
C ASN A 97 -6.77 -7.24 -15.10
N ALA A 98 -7.25 -6.44 -16.06
CA ALA A 98 -6.44 -5.44 -16.74
C ALA A 98 -5.90 -4.38 -15.76
N TYR A 99 -6.74 -3.90 -14.82
CA TYR A 99 -6.27 -3.02 -13.74
C TYR A 99 -5.30 -3.71 -12.78
N GLY A 100 -5.48 -5.01 -12.50
CA GLY A 100 -4.53 -5.79 -11.71
C GLY A 100 -3.16 -5.88 -12.38
N ASN A 101 -3.13 -6.23 -13.67
CA ASN A 101 -1.91 -6.30 -14.48
C ASN A 101 -1.22 -4.93 -14.58
N TYR A 102 -2.00 -3.85 -14.70
CA TYR A 102 -1.49 -2.48 -14.72
C TYR A 102 -0.70 -2.11 -13.45
N GLY A 103 -1.06 -2.68 -12.30
CA GLY A 103 -0.36 -2.43 -11.03
C GLY A 103 0.90 -3.28 -10.82
N GLU A 104 1.17 -4.29 -11.64
CA GLU A 104 2.33 -5.18 -11.46
C GLU A 104 3.69 -4.45 -11.53
N PRO A 105 3.91 -3.43 -12.37
CA PRO A 105 5.15 -2.64 -12.34
C PRO A 105 5.40 -1.93 -10.99
N ALA A 106 4.34 -1.42 -10.35
CA ALA A 106 4.44 -0.85 -9.01
C ALA A 106 4.76 -1.92 -7.96
N ASN A 107 4.10 -3.09 -8.06
CA ASN A 107 4.39 -4.23 -7.19
C ASN A 107 5.86 -4.67 -7.32
N PHE A 108 6.39 -4.72 -8.54
CA PHE A 108 7.78 -5.07 -8.83
C PHE A 108 8.75 -4.07 -8.19
N ALA A 109 8.52 -2.76 -8.39
CA ALA A 109 9.35 -1.72 -7.80
C ALA A 109 9.36 -1.81 -6.27
N ASN A 110 8.19 -1.97 -5.64
CA ASN A 110 8.09 -2.11 -4.19
C ASN A 110 8.72 -3.41 -3.67
N SER A 111 8.55 -4.53 -4.37
CA SER A 111 9.19 -5.81 -4.02
C SER A 111 10.73 -5.67 -4.01
N LEU A 112 11.30 -4.98 -5.01
CA LEU A 112 12.73 -4.69 -5.06
C LEU A 112 13.18 -3.78 -3.92
N LEU A 113 12.44 -2.69 -3.66
CA LEU A 113 12.76 -1.77 -2.56
C LEU A 113 12.67 -2.45 -1.18
N GLN A 114 11.84 -3.48 -1.06
CA GLN A 114 11.74 -4.30 0.15
C GLN A 114 12.82 -5.39 0.25
N GLY A 115 13.62 -5.59 -0.80
CA GLY A 115 14.63 -6.64 -0.90
C GLY A 115 14.06 -8.03 -1.21
N LYS A 116 12.79 -8.13 -1.63
CA LYS A 116 12.09 -9.38 -1.94
C LYS A 116 12.33 -9.79 -3.39
N ILE A 117 13.57 -10.17 -3.71
CA ILE A 117 14.01 -10.45 -5.09
C ILE A 117 13.19 -11.56 -5.76
N ALA A 118 12.93 -12.66 -5.05
CA ALA A 118 12.14 -13.78 -5.58
C ALA A 118 10.70 -13.36 -5.93
N GLN A 119 10.08 -12.52 -5.09
CA GLN A 119 8.75 -11.98 -5.34
C GLN A 119 8.76 -11.02 -6.53
N ALA A 120 9.77 -10.16 -6.64
CA ALA A 120 9.92 -9.27 -7.78
C ALA A 120 9.95 -10.04 -9.11
N PHE A 121 10.69 -11.16 -9.19
CA PHE A 121 10.69 -12.02 -10.38
C PHE A 121 9.33 -12.67 -10.64
N ARG A 122 8.63 -13.16 -9.60
CA ARG A 122 7.27 -13.70 -9.77
C ARG A 122 6.30 -12.64 -10.30
N THR A 123 6.41 -11.40 -9.84
CA THR A 123 5.62 -10.27 -10.34
C THR A 123 5.90 -9.98 -11.81
N VAL A 124 7.16 -10.04 -12.24
CA VAL A 124 7.53 -9.88 -13.66
C VAL A 124 6.99 -11.03 -14.50
N ASP A 125 7.12 -12.28 -14.04
CA ASP A 125 6.57 -13.45 -14.72
C ASP A 125 5.05 -13.29 -14.93
N ARG A 126 4.34 -12.86 -13.88
CA ARG A 126 2.90 -12.59 -13.93
C ARG A 126 2.57 -11.52 -14.96
N PHE A 127 3.29 -10.39 -14.93
CA PHE A 127 3.08 -9.29 -15.86
C PHE A 127 3.31 -9.72 -17.31
N ILE A 128 4.38 -10.48 -17.59
CA ILE A 128 4.67 -10.99 -18.93
C ILE A 128 3.57 -11.94 -19.39
N LEU A 129 3.19 -12.93 -18.58
CA LEU A 129 2.16 -13.92 -18.93
C LEU A 129 0.80 -13.25 -19.20
N ASN A 130 0.35 -12.39 -18.31
CA ASN A 130 -0.92 -11.68 -18.46
C ASN A 130 -0.89 -10.69 -19.64
N THR A 131 0.23 -10.01 -19.90
CA THR A 131 0.33 -9.06 -21.01
C THR A 131 0.42 -9.76 -22.36
N THR A 132 1.15 -10.88 -22.45
CA THR A 132 1.36 -11.60 -23.72
C THR A 132 0.24 -12.59 -24.01
N LEU A 133 0.03 -13.57 -23.13
CA LEU A 133 -0.98 -14.62 -23.30
C LEU A 133 -2.37 -14.13 -22.88
N GLY A 134 -2.43 -13.24 -21.89
CA GLY A 134 -3.67 -12.66 -21.40
C GLY A 134 -4.16 -11.43 -22.16
N VAL A 135 -3.56 -11.11 -23.32
CA VAL A 135 -3.94 -9.97 -24.19
C VAL A 135 -3.96 -8.65 -23.40
N GLY A 136 -2.80 -8.19 -22.95
CA GLY A 136 -2.66 -6.94 -22.20
C GLY A 136 -3.20 -6.99 -20.77
N GLY A 137 -3.43 -8.20 -20.22
CA GLY A 137 -3.94 -8.42 -18.87
C GLY A 137 -5.46 -8.55 -18.78
N VAL A 138 -6.17 -8.64 -19.91
CA VAL A 138 -7.61 -8.92 -19.96
C VAL A 138 -7.92 -10.29 -19.37
N ALA A 139 -7.10 -11.30 -19.66
CA ALA A 139 -7.18 -12.62 -19.04
C ALA A 139 -6.04 -12.82 -18.01
N GLU A 140 -6.39 -13.42 -16.88
CA GLU A 140 -5.48 -13.67 -15.75
C GLU A 140 -4.78 -15.05 -15.90
N VAL A 141 -4.01 -15.22 -16.97
CA VAL A 141 -3.35 -16.48 -17.31
C VAL A 141 -2.33 -16.90 -16.23
N ALA A 142 -1.67 -15.93 -15.61
CA ALA A 142 -0.63 -16.23 -14.62
C ALA A 142 -1.18 -16.94 -13.38
N THR A 143 -2.38 -16.56 -12.91
CA THR A 143 -3.01 -17.22 -11.76
C THR A 143 -3.45 -18.63 -12.08
N ASP A 144 -3.97 -18.87 -13.30
CA ASP A 144 -4.33 -20.22 -13.76
C ASP A 144 -3.11 -21.16 -13.82
N LEU A 145 -1.91 -20.60 -14.01
CA LEU A 145 -0.62 -21.31 -13.99
C LEU A 145 0.02 -21.39 -12.59
N GLY A 146 -0.73 -21.09 -11.52
CA GLY A 146 -0.25 -21.20 -10.14
C GLY A 146 0.71 -20.09 -9.71
N ARG A 147 0.61 -18.89 -10.31
CA ARG A 147 1.30 -17.69 -9.83
C ARG A 147 0.28 -16.79 -9.12
N PRO A 148 0.12 -16.85 -7.78
CA PRO A 148 -0.84 -16.00 -7.07
C PRO A 148 -0.44 -14.52 -7.13
N LYS A 149 -1.41 -13.62 -6.92
CA LYS A 149 -1.17 -12.18 -6.81
C LYS A 149 -0.50 -11.85 -5.48
N GLU A 150 0.57 -11.07 -5.53
CA GLU A 150 1.31 -10.62 -4.35
C GLU A 150 1.42 -9.08 -4.39
N PRO A 151 0.34 -8.35 -4.03
CA PRO A 151 0.28 -6.90 -4.18
C PRO A 151 1.15 -6.17 -3.17
N GLU A 152 1.97 -5.23 -3.66
CA GLU A 152 2.95 -4.48 -2.88
C GLU A 152 2.79 -2.97 -3.11
N ASP A 153 2.79 -2.21 -2.02
CA ASP A 153 2.63 -0.76 -2.06
C ASP A 153 3.75 -0.04 -1.31
N PHE A 154 3.87 1.27 -1.53
CA PHE A 154 4.94 2.03 -0.92
C PHE A 154 4.82 2.13 0.61
N GLY A 155 3.61 2.02 1.15
CA GLY A 155 3.40 1.91 2.60
C GLY A 155 4.04 0.64 3.20
N GLN A 156 3.98 -0.49 2.51
CA GLN A 156 4.66 -1.74 2.90
C GLN A 156 6.18 -1.57 2.79
N THR A 157 6.65 -0.91 1.73
CA THR A 157 8.06 -0.56 1.57
C THR A 157 8.58 0.27 2.74
N LEU A 158 7.86 1.31 3.15
CA LEU A 158 8.23 2.10 4.31
C LEU A 158 8.14 1.31 5.63
N ALA A 159 7.18 0.40 5.75
CA ALA A 159 7.10 -0.52 6.88
C ALA A 159 8.38 -1.36 7.01
N ARG A 160 8.85 -1.93 5.88
CA ARG A 160 10.09 -2.70 5.80
C ARG A 160 11.30 -1.88 6.22
N TRP A 161 11.29 -0.58 5.94
CA TRP A 161 12.34 0.38 6.28
C TRP A 161 12.15 1.02 7.68
N GLY A 162 11.22 0.51 8.49
CA GLY A 162 11.08 0.89 9.89
C GLY A 162 10.12 2.05 10.19
N VAL A 163 9.42 2.57 9.17
CA VAL A 163 8.44 3.64 9.36
C VAL A 163 7.16 3.08 9.96
N LYS A 164 6.93 3.43 11.23
CA LYS A 164 5.75 3.01 11.99
C LYS A 164 4.46 3.44 11.29
N SER A 165 3.44 2.60 11.39
CA SER A 165 2.13 2.82 10.78
C SER A 165 1.45 4.12 11.25
N GLY A 166 1.61 4.45 12.54
CA GLY A 166 0.96 5.60 13.16
C GLY A 166 -0.51 5.33 13.50
N PRO A 167 -1.29 6.37 13.85
CA PRO A 167 -2.72 6.22 14.13
C PRO A 167 -3.51 5.84 12.88
N TYR A 168 -4.66 5.20 13.09
CA TYR A 168 -5.65 4.96 12.06
C TYR A 168 -6.31 6.27 11.65
N LEU A 169 -6.56 6.44 10.35
CA LEU A 169 -7.32 7.55 9.84
C LEU A 169 -8.20 7.14 8.67
N VAL A 170 -9.30 7.86 8.47
CA VAL A 170 -10.14 7.68 7.27
C VAL A 170 -9.92 8.87 6.36
N LEU A 171 -9.47 8.61 5.14
CA LEU A 171 -9.30 9.62 4.10
C LEU A 171 -10.62 9.89 3.37
N PRO A 172 -10.94 11.15 3.05
CA PRO A 172 -12.03 11.45 2.12
C PRO A 172 -11.77 10.76 0.78
N LEU A 173 -12.80 10.14 0.19
CA LEU A 173 -12.76 9.38 -1.07
C LEU A 173 -11.97 8.06 -1.03
N PHE A 174 -10.80 8.03 -0.39
CA PHE A 174 -9.90 6.87 -0.40
C PHE A 174 -10.21 5.84 0.70
N GLY A 175 -10.90 6.23 1.77
CA GLY A 175 -11.39 5.32 2.80
C GLY A 175 -10.38 5.03 3.93
N PRO A 176 -10.50 3.87 4.61
CA PRO A 176 -9.62 3.45 5.70
C PRO A 176 -8.14 3.46 5.32
N SER A 177 -7.31 4.06 6.17
CA SER A 177 -5.86 4.06 6.02
C SER A 177 -5.14 4.18 7.38
N THR A 178 -3.81 4.11 7.37
CA THR A 178 -2.98 4.51 8.52
C THR A 178 -2.29 5.83 8.20
N LEU A 179 -1.71 6.51 9.19
CA LEU A 179 -1.00 7.76 8.92
C LEU A 179 0.12 7.57 7.89
N ARG A 180 0.91 6.51 8.02
CA ARG A 180 1.94 6.16 7.03
C ARG A 180 1.32 5.92 5.66
N ASP A 181 0.36 5.02 5.57
CA ASP A 181 -0.19 4.58 4.29
C ASP A 181 -1.01 5.69 3.61
N GLY A 182 -1.67 6.54 4.40
CA GLY A 182 -2.50 7.65 3.92
C GLY A 182 -1.66 8.79 3.33
N LEU A 183 -0.50 9.07 3.91
CA LEU A 183 0.47 10.02 3.34
C LEU A 183 1.11 9.49 2.06
N MET A 184 1.17 8.17 1.88
CA MET A 184 1.72 7.54 0.68
C MET A 184 0.70 7.29 -0.42
N THR A 185 -0.60 7.39 -0.12
CA THR A 185 -1.67 7.22 -1.11
C THR A 185 -1.47 8.10 -2.37
N PRO A 186 -1.05 9.39 -2.28
CA PRO A 186 -0.72 10.17 -3.47
C PRO A 186 0.49 9.63 -4.23
N VAL A 187 1.50 9.10 -3.54
CA VAL A 187 2.68 8.49 -4.19
C VAL A 187 2.23 7.26 -4.97
N ASP A 188 1.44 6.38 -4.37
CA ASP A 188 0.91 5.18 -5.03
C ASP A 188 -0.03 5.52 -6.20
N VAL A 189 -0.75 6.66 -6.15
CA VAL A 189 -1.69 7.08 -7.21
C VAL A 189 -1.02 7.88 -8.34
N PHE A 190 -0.04 8.73 -8.04
CA PHE A 190 0.56 9.65 -9.01
C PHE A 190 1.96 9.23 -9.48
N VAL A 191 2.66 8.41 -8.69
CA VAL A 191 4.03 7.93 -8.93
C VAL A 191 4.02 6.41 -9.16
N ASP A 192 2.93 5.88 -9.70
CA ASP A 192 2.91 4.52 -10.23
C ASP A 192 3.81 4.46 -11.48
N PRO A 193 4.82 3.56 -11.56
CA PRO A 193 5.67 3.39 -12.75
C PRO A 193 4.88 3.20 -14.04
N ALA A 194 3.72 2.53 -13.98
CA ALA A 194 2.84 2.34 -15.13
C ALA A 194 2.15 3.64 -15.54
N ASP A 195 1.80 4.51 -14.57
CA ASP A 195 1.24 5.83 -14.86
C ASP A 195 2.33 6.78 -15.40
N PHE A 196 3.54 6.74 -14.85
CA PHE A 196 4.68 7.54 -15.33
C PHE A 196 5.02 7.21 -16.79
N THR A 197 5.24 5.92 -17.11
CA THR A 197 5.57 5.48 -18.47
C THR A 197 4.47 5.79 -19.47
N ARG A 198 3.20 5.50 -19.13
CA ARG A 198 2.04 5.86 -19.97
C ARG A 198 1.96 7.36 -20.21
N ASN A 199 2.09 8.18 -19.15
CA ASN A 199 1.96 9.63 -19.28
C ASN A 199 3.13 10.24 -20.06
N ALA A 200 4.33 9.68 -19.95
CA ALA A 200 5.48 10.08 -20.73
C ALA A 200 5.34 9.74 -22.22
N TRP A 201 4.84 8.53 -22.54
CA TRP A 201 4.74 8.04 -23.91
C TRP A 201 3.48 8.51 -24.64
N LEU A 202 2.31 8.35 -24.04
CA LEU A 202 1.02 8.63 -24.69
C LEU A 202 0.53 10.06 -24.45
N ARG A 203 1.10 10.76 -23.46
CA ARG A 203 0.70 12.11 -23.03
C ARG A 203 -0.83 12.31 -23.03
N PRO A 204 -1.59 11.39 -22.38
CA PRO A 204 -3.04 11.44 -22.44
C PRO A 204 -3.55 12.72 -21.81
N GLY A 205 -4.64 13.27 -22.36
CA GLY A 205 -5.31 14.42 -21.80
C GLY A 205 -5.77 14.18 -20.36
N TRP A 206 -6.05 15.27 -19.64
CA TRP A 206 -6.50 15.21 -18.25
C TRP A 206 -7.82 14.43 -18.07
N ASP A 207 -8.67 14.49 -19.08
CA ASP A 207 -9.91 13.73 -19.23
C ASP A 207 -9.68 12.21 -19.14
N VAL A 208 -8.72 11.67 -19.89
CA VAL A 208 -8.41 10.23 -19.89
C VAL A 208 -7.86 9.80 -18.53
N ARG A 209 -7.02 10.64 -17.91
CA ARG A 209 -6.45 10.36 -16.58
C ARG A 209 -7.54 10.29 -15.52
N ILE A 210 -8.48 11.25 -15.52
CA ILE A 210 -9.64 11.21 -14.62
C ILE A 210 -10.49 9.99 -14.89
N ALA A 211 -10.78 9.68 -16.17
CA ALA A 211 -11.61 8.55 -16.55
C ALA A 211 -11.02 7.21 -16.06
N MET A 212 -9.70 7.02 -16.18
CA MET A 212 -9.01 5.84 -15.68
C MET A 212 -9.09 5.71 -14.16
N SER A 213 -8.85 6.81 -13.42
CA SER A 213 -8.96 6.83 -11.96
C SER A 213 -10.39 6.56 -11.49
N ALA A 214 -11.38 7.19 -12.14
CA ALA A 214 -12.79 6.93 -11.87
C ALA A 214 -13.15 5.46 -12.17
N GLY A 215 -12.63 4.91 -13.27
CA GLY A 215 -12.79 3.51 -13.64
C GLY A 215 -12.23 2.54 -12.58
N ARG A 216 -11.05 2.85 -12.00
CA ARG A 216 -10.49 2.07 -10.87
C ARG A 216 -11.44 2.08 -9.66
N ILE A 217 -12.01 3.23 -9.30
CA ILE A 217 -12.94 3.36 -8.18
C ILE A 217 -14.22 2.56 -8.43
N ILE A 218 -14.80 2.67 -9.63
CA ILE A 218 -16.02 1.94 -10.01
C ILE A 218 -15.73 0.43 -10.02
N ASN A 219 -14.60 0.02 -10.57
CA ASN A 219 -14.19 -1.39 -10.60
C ASN A 219 -13.99 -1.94 -9.17
N PHE A 220 -13.30 -1.21 -8.30
CA PHE A 220 -13.13 -1.60 -6.89
C PHE A 220 -14.49 -1.73 -6.19
N ARG A 221 -15.38 -0.74 -6.36
CA ARG A 221 -16.72 -0.79 -5.78
C ARG A 221 -17.54 -1.96 -6.33
N ASN A 222 -17.43 -2.24 -7.62
CA ASN A 222 -18.05 -3.40 -8.23
C ASN A 222 -17.59 -4.71 -7.58
N THR A 223 -16.28 -4.88 -7.35
CA THR A 223 -15.73 -6.05 -6.67
C THR A 223 -16.29 -6.20 -5.25
N LEU A 224 -16.43 -5.11 -4.48
CA LEU A 224 -17.05 -5.14 -3.15
C LEU A 224 -18.53 -5.58 -3.16
N ILE A 225 -19.26 -5.24 -4.22
CA ILE A 225 -20.65 -5.69 -4.41
C ILE A 225 -20.66 -7.19 -4.76
N GLU A 226 -19.71 -7.68 -5.56
CA GLU A 226 -19.61 -9.10 -5.91
C GLU A 226 -19.23 -10.00 -4.75
N THR A 227 -18.28 -9.58 -3.91
CA THR A 227 -17.82 -10.37 -2.77
C THR A 227 -18.82 -10.40 -1.61
N GLY A 228 -19.89 -9.60 -1.68
CA GLY A 228 -20.88 -9.48 -0.60
C GLY A 228 -20.42 -8.62 0.57
N ALA A 229 -19.24 -8.02 0.51
CA ALA A 229 -18.71 -7.14 1.55
C ALA A 229 -19.65 -5.95 1.85
N ASP A 230 -20.36 -5.45 0.84
CA ASP A 230 -21.34 -4.37 1.02
C ASP A 230 -22.51 -4.78 1.94
N LYS A 231 -22.98 -6.03 1.82
CA LYS A 231 -24.07 -6.55 2.66
C LYS A 231 -23.59 -6.78 4.09
N LEU A 232 -22.41 -7.38 4.24
CA LEU A 232 -21.79 -7.58 5.56
C LEU A 232 -21.63 -6.27 6.33
N LEU A 233 -21.19 -5.20 5.65
CA LEU A 233 -21.10 -3.87 6.26
C LEU A 233 -22.48 -3.29 6.58
N ALA A 234 -23.46 -3.46 5.70
CA ALA A 234 -24.82 -2.92 5.89
C ALA A 234 -25.58 -3.60 7.04
N ASP A 235 -25.36 -4.89 7.26
CA ASP A 235 -26.04 -5.69 8.29
C ASP A 235 -25.34 -5.61 9.66
N SER A 236 -24.15 -5.02 9.73
CA SER A 236 -23.39 -4.89 10.98
C SER A 236 -23.94 -3.78 11.89
N LEU A 237 -23.82 -3.99 13.21
CA LEU A 237 -24.26 -3.02 14.23
C LEU A 237 -23.41 -1.74 14.22
N ASP A 238 -22.10 -1.87 14.05
CA ASP A 238 -21.15 -0.77 13.89
C ASP A 238 -20.30 -1.02 12.63
N ASP A 239 -20.75 -0.44 11.53
CA ASP A 239 -20.14 -0.58 10.22
C ASP A 239 -18.77 0.10 10.12
N TYR A 240 -18.55 1.16 10.89
CA TYR A 240 -17.24 1.79 11.01
C TYR A 240 -16.26 0.85 11.70
N ALA A 241 -16.64 0.28 12.84
CA ALA A 241 -15.77 -0.64 13.57
C ALA A 241 -15.44 -1.89 12.73
N LEU A 242 -16.41 -2.43 12.00
CA LEU A 242 -16.20 -3.55 11.08
C LEU A 242 -15.28 -3.18 9.90
N ALA A 243 -15.50 -2.03 9.26
CA ALA A 243 -14.63 -1.57 8.17
C ALA A 243 -13.18 -1.36 8.65
N ARG A 244 -13.01 -0.82 9.85
CA ARG A 244 -11.71 -0.59 10.47
C ARG A 244 -11.00 -1.89 10.81
N SER A 245 -11.68 -2.84 11.45
CA SER A 245 -11.09 -4.13 11.81
C SER A 245 -10.71 -4.93 10.56
N ALA A 246 -11.57 -4.97 9.54
CA ALA A 246 -11.28 -5.60 8.26
C ALA A 246 -10.06 -4.97 7.56
N TYR A 247 -9.96 -3.63 7.58
CA TYR A 247 -8.77 -2.94 7.05
C TYR A 247 -7.50 -3.34 7.80
N LEU A 248 -7.51 -3.29 9.13
CA LEU A 248 -6.32 -3.59 9.93
C LEU A 248 -5.88 -5.05 9.82
N GLN A 249 -6.82 -5.99 9.78
CA GLN A 249 -6.54 -7.41 9.54
C GLN A 249 -5.91 -7.64 8.17
N ARG A 250 -6.51 -7.07 7.11
CA ARG A 250 -5.94 -7.13 5.76
C ARG A 250 -4.55 -6.50 5.71
N ARG A 251 -4.35 -5.35 6.35
CA ARG A 251 -3.06 -4.66 6.37
C ARG A 251 -2.01 -5.46 7.13
N ARG A 252 -2.37 -6.10 8.24
CA ARG A 252 -1.50 -7.03 8.97
C ARG A 252 -1.06 -8.18 8.06
N LEU A 253 -2.00 -8.81 7.36
CA LEU A 253 -1.69 -9.88 6.40
C LEU A 253 -0.72 -9.42 5.31
N GLN A 254 -0.93 -8.23 4.74
CA GLN A 254 -0.02 -7.68 3.73
C GLN A 254 1.39 -7.45 4.27
N LEU A 255 1.51 -6.86 5.46
CA LEU A 255 2.82 -6.59 6.08
C LEU A 255 3.63 -7.86 6.38
N PHE A 256 2.96 -9.01 6.50
CA PHE A 256 3.57 -10.31 6.76
C PHE A 256 3.54 -11.24 5.55
N ASP A 257 3.20 -10.76 4.35
CA ASP A 257 3.11 -11.57 3.13
C ASP A 257 2.19 -12.80 3.27
N GLY A 258 1.14 -12.69 4.09
CA GLY A 258 0.23 -13.78 4.44
C GLY A 258 0.74 -14.73 5.54
N ASN A 259 2.01 -14.63 5.93
CA ASN A 259 2.62 -15.46 6.97
C ASN A 259 2.61 -14.74 8.32
N LEU A 260 1.43 -14.69 8.95
CA LEU A 260 1.31 -14.09 10.29
C LEU A 260 2.21 -14.84 11.29
N PRO A 261 2.91 -14.13 12.18
CA PRO A 261 3.55 -14.77 13.32
C PRO A 261 2.45 -15.49 14.11
N ALA A 262 2.76 -16.67 14.65
CA ALA A 262 1.86 -17.35 15.57
C ALA A 262 1.45 -16.33 16.65
N GLU A 263 0.15 -16.02 16.72
CA GLU A 263 -0.36 -15.22 17.82
C GLU A 263 -0.03 -16.01 19.08
N ALA A 264 0.64 -15.38 20.04
CA ALA A 264 0.79 -15.96 21.36
C ALA A 264 -0.63 -16.12 21.90
N ASP A 265 -1.19 -17.31 21.76
CA ASP A 265 -2.51 -17.64 22.26
C ASP A 265 -2.45 -17.44 23.79
N PRO A 266 -3.21 -16.48 24.35
CA PRO A 266 -3.24 -16.26 25.80
C PRO A 266 -3.73 -17.49 26.58
N PHE A 267 -4.28 -18.47 25.88
CA PHE A 267 -4.78 -19.74 26.39
C PHE A 267 -3.95 -20.96 25.94
N ALA A 268 -2.85 -20.77 25.20
CA ALA A 268 -1.94 -21.87 24.89
C ALA A 268 -1.27 -22.35 26.18
N ASP A 269 -1.41 -23.64 26.47
CA ASP A 269 -0.70 -24.29 27.55
C ASP A 269 0.79 -24.35 27.15
N PRO A 270 1.74 -23.82 27.95
CA PRO A 270 3.17 -23.82 27.61
C PRO A 270 3.78 -25.21 27.35
N ALA A 271 3.03 -26.29 27.54
CA ALA A 271 3.38 -27.65 27.17
C ALA A 271 3.28 -27.94 25.65
N ASP A 272 2.45 -27.22 24.90
CA ASP A 272 2.23 -27.49 23.46
C ASP A 272 3.34 -26.94 22.54
N ASP A 273 4.12 -25.96 23.03
CA ASP A 273 5.27 -25.37 22.33
C ASP A 273 6.61 -26.06 22.63
N ALA A 274 6.61 -27.15 23.42
CA ALA A 274 7.81 -27.92 23.70
C ALA A 274 8.25 -28.71 22.45
N PRO A 275 9.53 -28.61 22.00
CA PRO A 275 10.02 -29.45 20.91
C PRO A 275 9.83 -30.93 21.26
N PRO A 276 9.40 -31.78 20.30
CA PRO A 276 9.25 -33.21 20.57
C PRO A 276 10.59 -33.78 21.07
N PRO A 277 10.57 -34.66 22.09
CA PRO A 277 11.80 -35.25 22.60
C PRO A 277 12.55 -35.97 21.47
N PRO A 278 13.89 -35.92 21.45
CA PRO A 278 14.66 -36.56 20.40
C PRO A 278 14.31 -38.05 20.30
N PRO A 279 14.26 -38.62 19.09
CA PRO A 279 13.90 -40.01 18.89
C PRO A 279 14.86 -40.91 19.68
N ALA A 280 14.28 -41.87 20.42
CA ALA A 280 15.05 -42.83 21.19
C ALA A 280 16.03 -43.58 20.27
N PRO A 281 17.27 -43.85 20.72
CA PRO A 281 18.26 -44.57 19.91
C PRO A 281 17.69 -45.93 19.50
N ALA A 282 17.81 -46.24 18.20
CA ALA A 282 17.33 -47.49 17.63
C ALA A 282 17.95 -48.68 18.36
N LEU A 283 17.08 -49.59 18.84
CA LEU A 283 17.51 -50.87 19.40
C LEU A 283 18.33 -51.62 18.34
N PRO A 284 19.49 -52.20 18.71
CA PRO A 284 20.28 -52.98 17.77
C PRO A 284 19.45 -54.17 17.25
N PRO A 285 19.62 -54.55 15.98
CA PRO A 285 18.84 -55.62 15.38
C PRO A 285 19.04 -56.93 16.15
N ALA A 286 17.93 -57.57 16.51
CA ALA A 286 17.93 -58.88 17.14
C ALA A 286 18.69 -59.88 16.25
N ALA A 287 19.70 -60.53 16.83
CA ALA A 287 20.50 -61.54 16.15
C ALA A 287 19.58 -62.64 15.57
N ALA A 288 19.63 -62.82 14.25
CA ALA A 288 18.95 -63.89 13.56
C ALA A 288 19.42 -65.24 14.12
N GLY A 289 18.49 -66.02 14.66
CA GLY A 289 18.75 -67.37 15.15
C GLY A 289 19.25 -68.27 14.03
N GLN A 290 20.34 -69.00 14.30
CA GLN A 290 20.88 -70.02 13.41
C GLN A 290 19.87 -71.17 13.21
N PRO A 291 19.80 -71.78 12.01
CA PRO A 291 18.91 -72.91 11.76
C PRO A 291 19.45 -74.17 12.47
N LYS A 292 18.60 -74.83 13.26
CA LYS A 292 18.89 -76.16 13.81
C LYS A 292 18.78 -77.20 12.70
N ARG A 293 19.80 -78.07 12.61
CA ARG A 293 19.78 -79.34 11.85
C ARG A 293 18.82 -80.34 12.47
#